data_AF-A0A382ELI5-F1
#
_entry.id   AF-A0A382ELI5-F1
#
_cell.length_a   1.000
_cell.length_b   1.000
_cell.length_c   1.000
_cell.angle_alpha   90.00
_cell.angle_beta   90.00
_cell.angle_gamma   90.00
#
_symmetry.space_group_name_H-M   'P 1'
#
loop_
_entity.id
_entity.type
_entity.pdbx_description
1 polymer ?
#
loop_
_entity_poly.entity_id
_entity_poly.type
_entity_poly.pdbx_seq_one_letter_code
_entity_poly.pdbx_strand_id
1 'polypeptide(L)'
;MVKKYLSKLKEEIELEEGRMKELHGYIEDGKPAEWIAKKMKLDVKTVKALMDEKGPLATVDESARSDAMKAMRGDPILGKRDDKEDDDSASAADIKAASKNIMFQLQNVIRLKGSAGELKLTPAKKKEIEKLGSQYAKRAGGGYVEFSSGKKEKVDPKVAVAVWRKFQSIRRPIDKQVFQAKIARSYKDMLSALKESIMQEGTWHLPVGPQGRAGLRKLLKKPVKAKDAVDSIDAYIGDDELFDDFADLEKDDPNQDVRPTIKAAMKRLGIKEDTILDRIAIKIQERKNG
;
A
#
# COMPACT_ATOMS: atom_id res chain seq x y z
N MET A 1 -55.72 -50.34 59.59
CA MET A 1 -55.73 -50.45 58.10
C MET A 1 -55.00 -49.29 57.43
N VAL A 2 -55.31 -48.02 57.74
CA VAL A 2 -54.76 -46.84 57.06
C VAL A 2 -53.22 -46.74 57.07
N LYS A 3 -52.55 -47.07 58.18
CA LYS A 3 -51.06 -47.03 58.28
C LYS A 3 -50.34 -48.02 57.35
N LYS A 4 -50.94 -49.20 57.07
CA LYS A 4 -50.36 -50.21 56.16
C LYS A 4 -50.52 -49.83 54.69
N TYR A 5 -51.59 -49.09 54.36
CA TYR A 5 -51.76 -48.50 53.03
C TYR A 5 -50.80 -47.33 52.81
N LEU A 6 -50.61 -46.47 53.83
CA LEU A 6 -49.67 -45.35 53.76
C LEU A 6 -48.21 -45.82 53.63
N SER A 7 -47.80 -46.88 54.34
CA SER A 7 -46.42 -47.40 54.18
C SER A 7 -46.20 -48.00 52.80
N LYS A 8 -47.19 -48.74 52.28
CA LYS A 8 -47.12 -49.35 50.94
C LYS A 8 -47.10 -48.30 49.83
N LEU A 9 -47.90 -47.24 49.95
CA LEU A 9 -47.87 -46.10 49.03
C LEU A 9 -46.53 -45.35 49.11
N LYS A 10 -45.94 -45.20 50.29
CA LYS A 10 -44.66 -44.51 50.46
C LYS A 10 -43.49 -45.30 49.86
N GLU A 11 -43.48 -46.62 50.02
CA GLU A 11 -42.51 -47.51 49.36
C GLU A 11 -42.67 -47.51 47.83
N GLU A 12 -43.91 -47.45 47.32
CA GLU A 12 -44.20 -47.42 45.88
C GLU A 12 -43.77 -46.09 45.23
N ILE A 13 -43.95 -44.97 45.93
CA ILE A 13 -43.50 -43.64 45.50
C ILE A 13 -41.96 -43.55 45.49
N GLU A 14 -41.27 -44.05 46.52
CA GLU A 14 -39.79 -44.05 46.56
C GLU A 14 -39.19 -44.95 45.44
N LEU A 15 -39.85 -46.06 45.12
CA LEU A 15 -39.46 -46.93 44.00
C LEU A 15 -39.68 -46.27 42.63
N GLU A 16 -40.72 -45.45 42.48
CA GLU A 16 -40.98 -44.69 41.25
C GLU A 16 -39.99 -43.52 41.06
N GLU A 17 -39.66 -42.78 42.12
CA GLU A 17 -38.63 -41.72 42.08
C GLU A 17 -37.25 -42.26 41.70
N GLY A 18 -36.86 -43.43 42.23
CA GLY A 18 -35.61 -44.10 41.86
C GLY A 18 -35.55 -44.49 40.38
N ARG A 19 -36.63 -45.06 39.85
CA ARG A 19 -36.73 -45.45 38.42
C ARG A 19 -36.77 -44.24 37.50
N MET A 20 -37.35 -43.13 37.92
CA MET A 20 -37.39 -41.89 37.14
C MET A 20 -36.01 -41.22 37.07
N LYS A 21 -35.22 -41.27 38.15
CA LYS A 21 -33.84 -40.77 38.17
C LYS A 21 -32.93 -41.57 37.24
N GLU A 22 -33.07 -42.90 37.22
CA GLU A 22 -32.33 -43.75 36.28
C GLU A 22 -32.73 -43.51 34.83
N LEU A 23 -34.02 -43.32 34.55
CA LEU A 23 -34.51 -42.96 33.22
C LEU A 23 -33.88 -41.64 32.74
N HIS A 24 -33.82 -40.63 33.61
CA HIS A 24 -33.20 -39.35 33.30
C HIS A 24 -31.71 -39.50 32.96
N GLY A 25 -30.96 -40.26 33.77
CA GLY A 25 -29.54 -40.51 33.53
C GLY A 25 -29.28 -41.19 32.18
N TYR A 26 -30.08 -42.18 31.79
CA TYR A 26 -29.90 -42.85 30.49
C TYR A 26 -30.25 -41.96 29.28
N ILE A 27 -31.17 -41.02 29.44
CA ILE A 27 -31.51 -40.04 28.41
C ILE A 27 -30.38 -39.00 28.27
N GLU A 28 -29.83 -38.54 29.40
CA GLU A 28 -28.71 -37.60 29.45
C GLU A 28 -27.41 -38.21 28.89
N ASP A 29 -27.17 -39.50 29.13
CA ASP A 29 -26.08 -40.28 28.54
C ASP A 29 -26.27 -40.58 27.03
N GLY A 30 -27.40 -40.18 26.43
CA GLY A 30 -27.67 -40.32 24.99
C GLY A 30 -27.92 -41.76 24.51
N LYS A 31 -28.36 -42.67 25.38
CA LYS A 31 -28.64 -44.07 25.00
C LYS A 31 -29.86 -44.17 24.07
N PRO A 32 -29.89 -45.13 23.13
CA PRO A 32 -31.01 -45.25 22.19
C PRO A 32 -32.31 -45.66 22.89
N ALA A 33 -33.43 -45.07 22.47
CA ALA A 33 -34.75 -45.25 23.08
C ALA A 33 -35.19 -46.73 23.17
N GLU A 34 -34.87 -47.54 22.16
CA GLU A 34 -35.18 -48.98 22.15
C GLU A 34 -34.46 -49.76 23.27
N TRP A 35 -33.23 -49.34 23.59
CA TRP A 35 -32.44 -49.95 24.66
C TRP A 35 -33.02 -49.59 26.03
N ILE A 36 -33.37 -48.30 26.22
CA ILE A 36 -33.97 -47.79 27.46
C ILE A 36 -35.33 -48.47 27.71
N ALA A 37 -36.17 -48.56 26.68
CA ALA A 37 -37.46 -49.23 26.71
C ALA A 37 -37.34 -50.70 27.18
N LYS A 38 -36.39 -51.44 26.61
CA LYS A 38 -36.15 -52.84 26.99
C LYS A 38 -35.60 -52.98 28.41
N LYS A 39 -34.71 -52.09 28.84
CA LYS A 39 -34.10 -52.11 30.18
C LYS A 39 -35.10 -51.77 31.28
N MET A 40 -35.93 -50.75 31.05
CA MET A 40 -36.91 -50.25 32.02
C MET A 40 -38.28 -50.93 31.90
N LYS A 41 -38.46 -51.78 30.87
CA LYS A 41 -39.74 -52.39 30.47
C LYS A 41 -40.83 -51.34 30.22
N LEU A 42 -40.44 -50.26 29.54
CA LEU A 42 -41.32 -49.18 29.11
C LEU A 42 -41.57 -49.30 27.60
N ASP A 43 -42.66 -48.72 27.10
CA ASP A 43 -42.94 -48.72 25.67
C ASP A 43 -41.98 -47.78 24.92
N VAL A 44 -41.48 -48.22 23.76
CA VAL A 44 -40.51 -47.47 22.95
C VAL A 44 -41.11 -46.13 22.51
N LYS A 45 -42.41 -46.10 22.21
CA LYS A 45 -43.11 -44.89 21.81
C LYS A 45 -43.17 -43.87 22.96
N THR A 46 -43.40 -44.33 24.18
CA THR A 46 -43.41 -43.47 25.38
C THR A 46 -42.03 -42.93 25.72
N VAL A 47 -40.99 -43.77 25.64
CA VAL A 47 -39.60 -43.32 25.86
C VAL A 47 -39.19 -42.28 24.80
N LYS A 48 -39.55 -42.51 23.53
CA LYS A 48 -39.26 -41.57 22.45
C LYS A 48 -40.00 -40.24 22.65
N ALA A 49 -41.27 -40.28 23.04
CA ALA A 49 -42.04 -39.07 23.37
C ALA A 49 -41.43 -38.29 24.55
N LEU A 50 -40.95 -38.98 25.59
CA LEU A 50 -40.27 -38.35 26.73
C LEU A 50 -38.90 -37.75 26.37
N MET A 51 -38.15 -38.39 25.46
CA MET A 51 -36.90 -37.85 24.92
C MET A 51 -37.16 -36.61 24.04
N ASP A 52 -38.24 -36.60 23.27
CA ASP A 52 -38.64 -35.46 22.44
C ASP A 52 -39.22 -34.30 23.28
N GLU A 53 -39.99 -34.60 24.33
CA GLU A 53 -40.56 -33.61 25.26
C GLU A 53 -39.50 -32.97 26.16
N LYS A 54 -38.44 -33.73 26.49
CA LYS A 54 -37.21 -33.24 27.12
C LYS A 54 -36.09 -33.02 26.09
N GLY A 55 -36.46 -32.54 24.90
CA GLY A 55 -35.52 -31.89 23.99
C GLY A 55 -34.70 -30.83 24.74
N PRO A 56 -33.45 -30.59 24.33
CA PRO A 56 -32.48 -29.85 25.12
C PRO A 56 -33.09 -28.55 25.62
N LEU A 57 -32.99 -28.37 26.94
CA LEU A 57 -33.20 -27.15 27.70
C LEU A 57 -33.13 -25.91 26.79
N ALA A 58 -34.30 -25.43 26.37
CA ALA A 58 -34.59 -24.16 25.75
C ALA A 58 -33.38 -23.23 25.48
N THR A 59 -32.62 -23.48 24.42
CA THR A 59 -31.93 -22.40 23.71
C THR A 59 -32.96 -21.73 22.82
N VAL A 60 -33.80 -20.87 23.41
CA VAL A 60 -34.71 -19.96 22.67
C VAL A 60 -33.92 -19.03 21.72
N ASP A 61 -32.59 -19.04 21.81
CA ASP A 61 -31.66 -18.35 20.92
C ASP A 61 -31.30 -19.17 19.64
N GLU A 62 -31.61 -20.46 19.56
CA GLU A 62 -31.27 -21.26 18.37
C GLU A 62 -32.14 -20.94 17.16
N SER A 63 -33.38 -20.48 17.35
CA SER A 63 -34.27 -20.12 16.24
C SER A 63 -33.89 -18.78 15.63
N ALA A 64 -33.69 -17.75 16.44
CA ALA A 64 -33.21 -16.45 15.97
C ALA A 64 -31.80 -16.56 15.38
N ARG A 65 -30.90 -17.32 16.04
CA ARG A 65 -29.56 -17.59 15.52
C ARG A 65 -29.59 -18.48 14.28
N SER A 66 -30.47 -19.49 14.19
CA SER A 66 -30.60 -20.31 12.99
C SER A 66 -31.21 -19.54 11.84
N ASP A 67 -32.24 -18.71 12.09
CA ASP A 67 -32.86 -17.87 11.08
C ASP A 67 -31.90 -16.77 10.61
N ALA A 68 -31.14 -16.17 11.53
CA ALA A 68 -30.05 -15.25 11.19
C ALA A 68 -28.93 -15.95 10.40
N MET A 69 -28.50 -17.14 10.80
CA MET A 69 -27.52 -17.94 10.06
C MET A 69 -28.04 -18.33 8.68
N LYS A 70 -29.34 -18.65 8.55
CA LYS A 70 -29.99 -19.01 7.30
C LYS A 70 -30.15 -17.80 6.38
N ALA A 71 -30.50 -16.65 6.93
CA ALA A 71 -30.55 -15.37 6.22
C ALA A 71 -29.15 -14.95 5.76
N MET A 72 -28.14 -15.01 6.62
CA MET A 72 -26.75 -14.71 6.27
C MET A 72 -26.18 -15.70 5.25
N ARG A 73 -26.57 -16.97 5.30
CA ARG A 73 -26.12 -17.99 4.34
C ARG A 73 -26.74 -17.81 2.95
N GLY A 74 -27.96 -17.25 2.87
CA GLY A 74 -28.64 -16.91 1.62
C GLY A 74 -28.31 -15.51 1.09
N ASP A 75 -27.65 -14.66 1.89
CA ASP A 75 -27.24 -13.32 1.49
C ASP A 75 -26.07 -13.42 0.48
N PRO A 76 -26.19 -12.87 -0.74
CA PRO A 76 -25.15 -12.94 -1.76
C PRO A 76 -23.79 -12.33 -1.36
N ILE A 77 -23.77 -11.41 -0.39
CA ILE A 77 -22.56 -10.72 0.09
C ILE A 77 -21.92 -11.48 1.28
N LEU A 78 -22.74 -12.03 2.17
CA LEU A 78 -22.34 -12.63 3.46
C LEU A 78 -22.38 -14.16 3.50
N GLY A 79 -23.03 -14.79 2.53
CA GLY A 79 -23.11 -16.24 2.41
C GLY A 79 -21.76 -16.87 2.07
N LYS A 80 -21.71 -18.21 2.09
CA LYS A 80 -20.58 -18.94 1.49
C LYS A 80 -20.55 -18.55 0.01
N ARG A 81 -19.63 -17.64 -0.34
CA ARG A 81 -19.20 -17.46 -1.72
C ARG A 81 -18.78 -18.84 -2.19
N ASP A 82 -19.42 -19.34 -3.23
CA ASP A 82 -18.94 -20.57 -3.84
C ASP A 82 -17.48 -20.34 -4.20
N ASP A 83 -16.58 -21.26 -3.82
CA ASP A 83 -15.14 -21.24 -4.16
C ASP A 83 -14.88 -21.27 -5.70
N LYS A 84 -15.93 -21.08 -6.50
CA LYS A 84 -15.95 -21.03 -7.97
C LYS A 84 -15.99 -19.61 -8.52
N GLU A 85 -16.17 -18.59 -7.67
CA GLU A 85 -16.04 -17.18 -8.05
C GLU A 85 -14.64 -16.62 -7.77
N ASP A 86 -13.65 -17.49 -7.55
CA ASP A 86 -12.25 -17.10 -7.66
C ASP A 86 -11.93 -16.92 -9.15
N ASP A 87 -12.35 -15.79 -9.72
CA ASP A 87 -11.82 -15.24 -10.97
C ASP A 87 -10.37 -14.80 -10.75
N ASP A 88 -9.53 -15.77 -10.38
CA ASP A 88 -8.10 -15.63 -10.14
C ASP A 88 -7.33 -15.49 -11.46
N SER A 89 -8.01 -15.68 -12.60
CA SER A 89 -7.42 -15.56 -13.93
C SER A 89 -7.82 -14.24 -14.58
N ALA A 90 -6.93 -13.26 -14.50
CA ALA A 90 -7.11 -12.00 -15.23
C ALA A 90 -7.33 -12.27 -16.72
N SER A 91 -8.35 -11.66 -17.32
CA SER A 91 -8.57 -11.80 -18.76
C SER A 91 -7.33 -11.31 -19.53
N ALA A 92 -7.07 -11.86 -20.72
CA ALA A 92 -5.96 -11.40 -21.55
C ALA A 92 -6.04 -9.89 -21.87
N ALA A 93 -7.25 -9.32 -21.85
CA ALA A 93 -7.48 -7.88 -21.98
C ALA A 93 -7.03 -7.11 -20.73
N ASP A 94 -7.34 -7.61 -19.54
CA ASP A 94 -6.95 -7.01 -18.25
C ASP A 94 -5.44 -7.07 -18.04
N ILE A 95 -4.81 -8.20 -18.37
CA ILE A 95 -3.35 -8.36 -18.35
C ILE A 95 -2.70 -7.31 -19.28
N LYS A 96 -3.27 -7.10 -20.47
CA LYS A 96 -2.77 -6.13 -21.44
C LYS A 96 -3.00 -4.69 -20.98
N ALA A 97 -4.15 -4.38 -20.39
CA ALA A 97 -4.44 -3.06 -19.83
C ALA A 97 -3.50 -2.74 -18.65
N ALA A 98 -3.30 -3.68 -17.73
CA ALA A 98 -2.36 -3.57 -16.63
C ALA A 98 -0.90 -3.44 -17.12
N SER A 99 -0.53 -4.14 -18.20
CA SER A 99 0.81 -4.04 -18.79
C SER A 99 1.14 -2.66 -19.36
N LYS A 100 0.12 -1.88 -19.75
CA LYS A 100 0.25 -0.49 -20.19
C LYS A 100 0.37 0.50 -19.01
N ASN A 101 0.11 0.06 -17.78
CA ASN A 101 0.30 0.90 -16.61
C ASN A 101 1.78 1.31 -16.49
N ILE A 102 2.03 2.62 -16.49
CA ILE A 102 3.36 3.22 -16.38
C ILE A 102 4.17 2.67 -15.21
N MET A 103 3.53 2.36 -14.07
CA MET A 103 4.21 1.83 -12.89
C MET A 103 4.74 0.41 -13.11
N PHE A 104 3.98 -0.43 -13.80
CA PHE A 104 4.38 -1.79 -14.12
C PHE A 104 5.51 -1.79 -15.18
N GLN A 105 5.42 -0.89 -16.16
CA GLN A 105 6.48 -0.69 -17.14
C GLN A 105 7.80 -0.26 -16.46
N LEU A 106 7.74 0.70 -15.53
CA LEU A 106 8.89 1.14 -14.74
C LEU A 106 9.44 0.02 -13.84
N GLN A 107 8.59 -0.81 -13.23
CA GLN A 107 9.03 -1.98 -12.46
C GLN A 107 9.79 -2.99 -13.31
N ASN A 108 9.37 -3.22 -14.56
CA ASN A 108 10.10 -4.11 -15.48
C ASN A 108 11.45 -3.52 -15.89
N VAL A 109 11.53 -2.20 -16.08
CA VAL A 109 12.82 -1.49 -16.28
C VAL A 109 13.78 -1.74 -15.11
N ILE A 110 13.29 -1.67 -13.87
CA ILE A 110 14.10 -1.94 -12.66
C ILE A 110 14.54 -3.40 -12.60
N ARG A 111 13.63 -4.32 -12.91
CA ARG A 111 13.86 -5.77 -12.88
C ARG A 111 14.75 -6.27 -14.01
N LEU A 112 15.12 -5.40 -14.97
CA LEU A 112 15.89 -5.74 -16.17
C LEU A 112 15.29 -6.90 -16.99
N LYS A 113 14.03 -7.25 -16.74
CA LYS A 113 13.21 -8.12 -17.58
C LYS A 113 12.60 -7.20 -18.64
N GLY A 114 12.78 -7.53 -19.91
CA GLY A 114 12.28 -6.73 -21.04
C GLY A 114 10.82 -6.29 -20.87
N SER A 115 10.44 -5.18 -21.51
CA SER A 115 9.12 -4.55 -21.41
C SER A 115 7.98 -5.50 -21.80
N ALA A 116 6.84 -5.39 -21.10
CA ALA A 116 5.61 -6.11 -21.43
C ALA A 116 5.02 -5.74 -22.81
N GLY A 117 5.54 -4.68 -23.45
CA GLY A 117 5.42 -4.47 -24.88
C GLY A 117 6.75 -4.79 -25.56
N GLU A 118 6.83 -5.92 -26.25
CA GLU A 118 7.97 -6.24 -27.10
C GLU A 118 8.24 -5.09 -28.08
N LEU A 119 9.40 -4.43 -27.94
CA LEU A 119 9.93 -3.63 -29.03
C LEU A 119 10.45 -4.61 -30.09
N LYS A 120 9.66 -4.89 -31.13
CA LYS A 120 10.15 -5.63 -32.29
C LYS A 120 11.24 -4.77 -32.96
N LEU A 121 12.50 -4.98 -32.58
CA LEU A 121 13.64 -4.36 -33.26
C LEU A 121 13.63 -4.80 -34.73
N THR A 122 13.80 -3.85 -35.64
CA THR A 122 13.97 -4.15 -37.07
C THR A 122 15.23 -5.01 -37.27
N PRO A 123 15.27 -5.90 -38.28
CA PRO A 123 16.41 -6.79 -38.50
C PRO A 123 17.76 -6.07 -38.61
N ALA A 124 17.76 -4.87 -39.18
CA ALA A 124 18.95 -4.01 -39.28
C ALA A 124 19.49 -3.58 -37.91
N LYS A 125 18.61 -3.11 -37.02
CA LYS A 125 18.98 -2.66 -35.66
C LYS A 125 19.40 -3.82 -34.76
N LYS A 126 18.84 -5.03 -34.96
CA LYS A 126 19.31 -6.24 -34.29
C LYS A 126 20.76 -6.58 -34.66
N LYS A 127 21.08 -6.59 -35.96
CA LYS A 127 22.44 -6.83 -36.46
C LYS A 127 23.45 -5.79 -35.97
N GLU A 128 23.03 -4.53 -35.83
CA GLU A 128 23.89 -3.44 -35.34
C GLU A 128 24.23 -3.59 -33.84
N ILE A 129 23.26 -4.04 -33.03
CA ILE A 129 23.44 -4.31 -31.60
C ILE A 129 24.25 -5.60 -31.36
N GLU A 130 24.07 -6.61 -32.20
CA GLU A 130 24.80 -7.88 -32.13
C GLU A 130 26.30 -7.70 -32.43
N LYS A 131 26.65 -6.73 -33.30
CA LYS A 131 28.03 -6.32 -33.58
C LYS A 131 28.73 -5.64 -32.39
N LEU A 132 27.98 -5.06 -31.44
CA LEU A 132 28.52 -4.37 -30.25
C LEU A 132 28.83 -5.33 -29.08
N GLY A 133 28.65 -6.64 -29.26
CA GLY A 133 29.01 -7.68 -28.29
C GLY A 133 27.89 -8.10 -27.33
N SER A 134 27.94 -9.36 -26.86
CA SER A 134 26.87 -10.04 -26.10
C SER A 134 26.44 -9.35 -24.80
N GLN A 135 27.33 -8.57 -24.19
CA GLN A 135 27.06 -7.77 -22.99
C GLN A 135 26.15 -6.57 -23.27
N TYR A 136 26.21 -6.00 -24.47
CA TYR A 136 25.32 -4.92 -24.93
C TYR A 136 23.96 -5.46 -25.38
N ALA A 137 23.89 -6.64 -26.00
CA ALA A 137 22.62 -7.28 -26.36
C ALA A 137 21.73 -7.60 -25.14
N LYS A 138 22.32 -8.03 -24.01
CA LYS A 138 21.61 -8.19 -22.72
C LYS A 138 21.13 -6.86 -22.11
N ARG A 139 21.79 -5.74 -22.42
CA ARG A 139 21.41 -4.37 -22.01
C ARG A 139 20.53 -3.63 -23.02
N ALA A 140 20.41 -4.15 -24.24
CA ALA A 140 19.69 -3.54 -25.36
C ALA A 140 18.20 -3.88 -25.39
N GLY A 141 17.74 -4.89 -24.63
CA GLY A 141 16.32 -5.05 -24.27
C GLY A 141 15.85 -4.02 -23.24
N GLY A 142 16.49 -2.84 -23.21
CA GLY A 142 16.49 -1.92 -22.09
C GLY A 142 15.26 -1.04 -22.02
N GLY A 143 14.45 -1.25 -20.98
CA GLY A 143 13.77 -0.17 -20.26
C GLY A 143 12.88 0.78 -21.07
N TYR A 144 12.29 0.34 -22.17
CA TYR A 144 11.38 1.18 -22.93
C TYR A 144 10.04 1.28 -22.21
N VAL A 145 9.62 2.52 -22.02
CA VAL A 145 8.34 2.86 -21.40
C VAL A 145 7.48 3.56 -22.45
N GLU A 146 6.29 3.02 -22.68
CA GLU A 146 5.23 3.59 -23.49
C GLU A 146 4.42 4.55 -22.63
N PHE A 147 4.52 5.84 -22.98
CA PHE A 147 3.73 6.91 -22.38
C PHE A 147 2.36 7.02 -23.07
N SER A 148 1.39 7.67 -22.44
CA SER A 148 0.04 7.86 -22.99
C SER A 148 0.03 8.67 -24.29
N SER A 149 1.09 9.41 -24.57
CA SER A 149 1.36 10.03 -25.87
C SER A 149 1.66 9.03 -27.00
N GLY A 150 1.69 7.72 -26.72
CA GLY A 150 2.02 6.66 -27.68
C GLY A 150 3.51 6.55 -27.99
N LYS A 151 4.33 7.44 -27.45
CA LYS A 151 5.79 7.43 -27.63
C LYS A 151 6.43 6.42 -26.67
N LYS A 152 7.31 5.60 -27.21
CA LYS A 152 8.15 4.66 -26.45
C LYS A 152 9.53 5.28 -26.26
N GLU A 153 9.85 5.64 -25.02
CA GLU A 153 11.14 6.24 -24.69
C GLU A 153 11.93 5.34 -23.74
N LYS A 154 13.26 5.41 -23.86
CA LYS A 154 14.16 4.62 -23.03
C LYS A 154 14.34 5.31 -21.68
N VAL A 155 13.87 4.68 -20.61
CA VAL A 155 14.02 5.19 -19.25
C VAL A 155 15.24 4.54 -18.59
N ASP A 156 16.10 5.35 -17.97
CA ASP A 156 17.23 4.85 -17.19
C ASP A 156 16.72 4.09 -15.95
N PRO A 157 17.26 2.90 -15.62
CA PRO A 157 16.89 2.15 -14.43
C PRO A 157 16.95 2.98 -13.13
N LYS A 158 17.90 3.90 -12.98
CA LYS A 158 18.00 4.78 -11.80
C LYS A 158 16.82 5.73 -11.69
N VAL A 159 16.38 6.29 -12.82
CA VAL A 159 15.21 7.16 -12.90
C VAL A 159 13.95 6.36 -12.55
N ALA A 160 13.82 5.14 -13.10
CA ALA A 160 12.70 4.25 -12.77
C ALA A 160 12.63 3.91 -11.28
N VAL A 161 13.77 3.59 -10.64
CA VAL A 161 13.84 3.37 -9.18
C VAL A 161 13.39 4.61 -8.40
N ALA A 162 13.82 5.81 -8.80
CA ALA A 162 13.45 7.05 -8.12
C ALA A 162 11.93 7.32 -8.20
N VAL A 163 11.34 7.17 -9.39
CA VAL A 163 9.88 7.32 -9.59
C VAL A 163 9.12 6.29 -8.76
N TRP A 164 9.57 5.03 -8.78
CA TRP A 164 8.94 3.96 -8.02
C TRP A 164 8.96 4.21 -6.51
N ARG A 165 10.11 4.63 -5.97
CA ARG A 165 10.23 5.01 -4.54
C ARG A 165 9.28 6.16 -4.18
N LYS A 166 9.15 7.17 -5.05
CA LYS A 166 8.23 8.29 -4.82
C LYS A 166 6.78 7.82 -4.81
N PHE A 167 6.38 7.02 -5.79
CA PHE A 167 5.04 6.44 -5.81
C PHE A 167 4.70 5.66 -4.53
N GLN A 168 5.68 4.90 -3.99
CA GLN A 168 5.52 4.19 -2.72
C GLN A 168 5.44 5.14 -1.50
N SER A 169 6.14 6.27 -1.53
CA SER A 169 6.12 7.26 -0.43
C SER A 169 4.80 8.04 -0.31
N ILE A 170 4.01 8.10 -1.38
CA ILE A 170 2.71 8.79 -1.36
C ILE A 170 1.75 7.97 -0.49
N ARG A 171 1.15 8.61 0.53
CA ARG A 171 0.22 7.93 1.44
C ARG A 171 -1.19 7.84 0.90
N ARG A 172 -1.70 8.92 0.27
CA ARG A 172 -3.10 9.00 -0.15
C ARG A 172 -3.32 8.29 -1.50
N PRO A 173 -4.38 7.47 -1.64
CA PRO A 173 -4.69 6.80 -2.90
C PRO A 173 -4.93 7.76 -4.08
N ILE A 174 -5.57 8.90 -3.81
CA ILE A 174 -5.86 9.93 -4.83
C ILE A 174 -4.57 10.53 -5.38
N ASP A 175 -3.64 10.90 -4.51
CA ASP A 175 -2.35 11.48 -4.92
C ASP A 175 -1.51 10.48 -5.73
N LYS A 176 -1.64 9.16 -5.46
CA LYS A 176 -1.00 8.12 -6.26
C LYS A 176 -1.55 8.09 -7.69
N GLN A 177 -2.87 8.23 -7.85
CA GLN A 177 -3.50 8.27 -9.17
C GLN A 177 -3.10 9.53 -9.93
N VAL A 178 -3.08 10.69 -9.27
CA VAL A 178 -2.63 11.96 -9.88
C VAL A 178 -1.17 11.88 -10.31
N PHE A 179 -0.30 11.36 -9.44
CA PHE A 179 1.12 11.17 -9.75
C PHE A 179 1.30 10.19 -10.92
N GLN A 180 0.60 9.06 -10.91
CA GLN A 180 0.61 8.07 -11.98
C GLN A 180 0.16 8.68 -13.31
N ALA A 181 -0.93 9.46 -13.33
CA ALA A 181 -1.43 10.13 -14.51
C ALA A 181 -0.42 11.16 -15.05
N LYS A 182 0.24 11.90 -14.16
CA LYS A 182 1.26 12.89 -14.52
C LYS A 182 2.48 12.23 -15.17
N ILE A 183 3.05 11.19 -14.54
CA ILE A 183 4.21 10.49 -15.10
C ILE A 183 3.87 9.69 -16.36
N ALA A 184 2.62 9.26 -16.53
CA ALA A 184 2.18 8.53 -17.72
C ALA A 184 2.14 9.42 -18.98
N ARG A 185 2.06 10.75 -18.84
CA ARG A 185 1.86 11.68 -19.97
C ARG A 185 3.06 11.74 -20.91
N SER A 186 4.25 11.96 -20.36
CA SER A 186 5.49 12.00 -21.13
C SER A 186 6.72 11.77 -20.24
N TYR A 187 7.86 11.46 -20.85
CA TYR A 187 9.14 11.37 -20.14
C TYR A 187 9.52 12.68 -19.46
N LYS A 188 9.25 13.83 -20.10
CA LYS A 188 9.48 15.15 -19.53
C LYS A 188 8.62 15.38 -18.29
N ASP A 189 7.34 14.99 -18.31
CA ASP A 189 6.45 15.12 -17.17
C ASP A 189 6.85 14.18 -16.02
N MET A 190 7.34 12.97 -16.33
CA MET A 190 7.90 12.05 -15.34
C MET A 190 9.14 12.65 -14.65
N LEU A 191 10.04 13.29 -15.41
CA LEU A 191 11.18 14.01 -14.84
C LEU A 191 10.75 15.25 -14.05
N SER A 192 9.72 15.97 -14.50
CA SER A 192 9.15 17.11 -13.76
C SER A 192 8.56 16.65 -12.43
N ALA A 193 7.81 15.56 -12.42
CA ALA A 193 7.22 15.01 -11.19
C ALA A 193 8.29 14.59 -10.18
N LEU A 194 9.44 14.10 -10.64
CA LEU A 194 10.60 13.89 -9.76
C LEU A 194 11.19 15.20 -9.26
N LYS A 195 11.34 16.22 -10.12
CA LYS A 195 11.91 17.52 -9.75
C LYS A 195 11.02 18.29 -8.78
N GLU A 196 9.73 18.39 -9.05
CA GLU A 196 8.73 19.00 -8.17
C GLU A 196 8.65 18.27 -6.82
N SER A 197 8.89 16.96 -6.78
CA SER A 197 8.90 16.25 -5.51
C SER A 197 10.10 16.53 -4.61
N ILE A 198 11.17 17.10 -5.17
CA ILE A 198 12.34 17.60 -4.44
C ILE A 198 12.05 19.01 -3.90
N MET A 199 11.10 19.71 -4.51
CA MET A 199 10.65 21.04 -4.13
C MET A 199 9.56 20.85 -3.06
N GLN A 200 9.87 21.17 -1.81
CA GLN A 200 8.88 21.09 -0.73
C GLN A 200 7.74 22.09 -1.02
N GLU A 201 6.52 21.86 -0.52
CA GLU A 201 5.45 22.86 -0.61
C GLU A 201 5.98 24.17 -0.03
N GLY A 202 5.93 25.25 -0.80
CA GLY A 202 6.56 26.53 -0.46
C GLY A 202 7.91 26.82 -1.15
N THR A 203 8.61 25.82 -1.67
CA THR A 203 9.88 25.99 -2.41
C THR A 203 9.66 25.95 -3.93
N TRP A 204 9.60 27.10 -4.62
CA TRP A 204 9.42 27.16 -6.09
C TRP A 204 10.73 27.25 -6.88
N HIS A 205 11.89 27.44 -6.25
CA HIS A 205 13.17 27.52 -6.97
C HIS A 205 14.35 26.98 -6.16
N LEU A 206 15.23 26.23 -6.83
CA LEU A 206 16.44 25.65 -6.24
C LEU A 206 17.63 25.82 -7.19
N PRO A 207 18.86 25.93 -6.66
CA PRO A 207 20.07 26.12 -7.46
C PRO A 207 20.49 24.77 -8.07
N VAL A 208 19.78 24.38 -9.14
CA VAL A 208 20.07 23.14 -9.88
C VAL A 208 21.21 23.36 -10.88
N GLY A 209 22.17 22.44 -10.89
CA GLY A 209 23.30 22.46 -11.82
C GLY A 209 24.52 23.28 -11.36
N PRO A 210 25.66 23.15 -12.05
CA PRO A 210 26.92 23.74 -11.61
C PRO A 210 26.90 25.27 -11.54
N GLN A 211 26.19 25.93 -12.46
CA GLN A 211 26.11 27.39 -12.54
C GLN A 211 25.28 28.00 -11.40
N GLY A 212 24.10 27.44 -11.10
CA GLY A 212 23.25 27.91 -9.99
C GLY A 212 23.95 27.76 -8.64
N ARG A 213 24.62 26.64 -8.41
CA ARG A 213 25.41 26.41 -7.19
C ARG A 213 26.63 27.31 -7.09
N ALA A 214 27.32 27.56 -8.21
CA ALA A 214 28.47 28.46 -8.24
C ALA A 214 28.06 29.92 -7.97
N GLY A 215 26.91 30.35 -8.49
CA GLY A 215 26.34 31.67 -8.24
C GLY A 215 25.94 31.87 -6.78
N LEU A 216 25.19 30.92 -6.21
CA LEU A 216 24.84 30.92 -4.78
C LEU A 216 26.08 30.97 -3.89
N ARG A 217 27.13 30.20 -4.21
CA ARG A 217 28.40 30.26 -3.48
C ARG A 217 29.07 31.63 -3.59
N LYS A 218 29.03 32.26 -4.75
CA LYS A 218 29.61 33.60 -4.96
C LYS A 218 28.88 34.65 -4.12
N LEU A 219 27.56 34.52 -4.00
CA LEU A 219 26.72 35.35 -3.14
C LEU A 219 27.08 35.16 -1.66
N LEU A 220 27.17 33.91 -1.18
CA LEU A 220 27.50 33.61 0.22
C LEU A 220 28.92 33.99 0.67
N LYS A 221 29.84 34.29 -0.27
CA LYS A 221 31.18 34.79 0.06
C LYS A 221 31.16 36.21 0.64
N LYS A 222 30.13 37.00 0.34
CA LYS A 222 29.97 38.37 0.83
C LYS A 222 28.78 38.42 1.80
N PRO A 223 28.81 39.31 2.82
CA PRO A 223 27.66 39.51 3.68
C PRO A 223 26.46 39.97 2.83
N VAL A 224 25.28 39.43 3.13
CA VAL A 224 24.04 39.77 2.43
C VAL A 224 23.14 40.46 3.44
N LYS A 225 22.75 41.70 3.16
CA LYS A 225 21.88 42.49 4.02
C LYS A 225 20.46 41.97 3.95
N ALA A 226 19.74 41.97 5.07
CA ALA A 226 18.35 41.51 5.13
C ALA A 226 17.45 42.19 4.09
N LYS A 227 17.53 43.52 3.96
CA LYS A 227 16.75 44.29 2.98
C LYS A 227 17.01 43.94 1.50
N ASP A 228 18.21 43.44 1.19
CA ASP A 228 18.64 43.11 -0.17
C ASP A 228 18.62 41.57 -0.38
N ALA A 229 18.18 40.81 0.63
CA ALA A 229 18.33 39.37 0.68
C ALA A 229 17.45 38.67 -0.35
N VAL A 230 16.16 39.01 -0.38
CA VAL A 230 15.16 38.44 -1.30
C VAL A 230 15.59 38.64 -2.74
N ASP A 231 15.91 39.88 -3.14
CA ASP A 231 16.35 40.20 -4.51
C ASP A 231 17.62 39.44 -4.92
N SER A 232 18.55 39.27 -3.98
CA SER A 232 19.82 38.59 -4.24
C SER A 232 19.66 37.07 -4.35
N ILE A 233 18.80 36.48 -3.52
CA ILE A 233 18.66 35.03 -3.38
C ILE A 233 17.59 34.43 -4.27
N ASP A 234 16.54 35.17 -4.66
CA ASP A 234 15.41 34.68 -5.48
C ASP A 234 15.88 34.07 -6.82
N ALA A 235 16.97 34.61 -7.38
CA ALA A 235 17.61 34.06 -8.57
C ALA A 235 18.16 32.62 -8.39
N TYR A 236 18.34 32.15 -7.15
CA TYR A 236 18.97 30.88 -6.80
C TYR A 236 18.09 29.97 -5.95
N ILE A 237 17.43 30.50 -4.92
CA ILE A 237 16.54 29.79 -4.00
C ILE A 237 15.26 30.61 -3.87
N GLY A 238 14.12 30.00 -4.20
CA GLY A 238 12.80 30.57 -4.01
C GLY A 238 12.03 29.67 -3.06
N ASP A 239 11.78 30.17 -1.87
CA ASP A 239 11.24 29.43 -0.74
C ASP A 239 10.50 30.38 0.20
N ASP A 240 9.24 30.06 0.51
CA ASP A 240 8.35 30.89 1.33
C ASP A 240 8.89 31.10 2.75
N GLU A 241 9.24 30.01 3.44
CA GLU A 241 9.75 30.02 4.81
C GLU A 241 11.04 30.86 4.91
N LEU A 242 11.93 30.74 3.92
CA LEU A 242 13.14 31.55 3.83
C LEU A 242 12.83 33.05 3.61
N PHE A 243 11.80 33.38 2.82
CA PHE A 243 11.45 34.77 2.53
C PHE A 243 10.76 35.41 3.74
N ASP A 244 9.94 34.66 4.46
CA ASP A 244 9.35 35.07 5.72
C ASP A 244 10.44 35.32 6.78
N ASP A 245 11.43 34.42 6.90
CA ASP A 245 12.58 34.60 7.79
C ASP A 245 13.37 35.89 7.45
N PHE A 246 13.55 36.21 6.16
CA PHE A 246 14.19 37.47 5.79
C PHE A 246 13.36 38.69 6.16
N ALA A 247 12.04 38.64 5.97
CA ALA A 247 11.16 39.74 6.30
C ALA A 247 11.17 40.03 7.81
N ASP A 248 11.26 39.00 8.66
CA ASP A 248 11.38 39.18 10.10
C ASP A 248 12.76 39.73 10.50
N LEU A 249 13.83 39.21 9.90
CA LEU A 249 15.19 39.71 10.12
C LEU A 249 15.38 41.16 9.62
N GLU A 250 14.68 41.57 8.57
CA GLU A 250 14.68 42.94 8.06
C GLU A 250 13.98 43.91 9.03
N LYS A 251 12.88 43.48 9.69
CA LYS A 251 12.19 44.29 10.71
C LYS A 251 13.09 44.56 11.92
N ASP A 252 13.91 43.60 12.31
CA ASP A 252 14.82 43.72 13.45
C ASP A 252 16.05 44.59 13.12
N ASP A 253 16.77 44.27 12.04
CA ASP A 253 17.89 45.07 11.52
C ASP A 253 18.01 44.89 9.99
N PRO A 254 17.66 45.91 9.19
CA PRO A 254 17.71 45.86 7.73
C PRO A 254 19.10 45.59 7.14
N ASN A 255 20.18 45.85 7.89
CA ASN A 255 21.56 45.66 7.43
C ASN A 255 22.22 44.39 7.98
N GLN A 256 21.52 43.56 8.76
CA GLN A 256 22.14 42.36 9.32
C GLN A 256 22.48 41.32 8.26
N ASP A 257 23.47 40.49 8.56
CA ASP A 257 23.96 39.45 7.66
C ASP A 257 23.07 38.19 7.73
N VAL A 258 22.30 37.94 6.69
CA VAL A 258 21.34 36.81 6.62
C VAL A 258 21.93 35.51 6.08
N ARG A 259 23.26 35.46 5.86
CA ARG A 259 23.94 34.22 5.45
C ARG A 259 23.66 33.00 6.35
N PRO A 260 23.56 33.12 7.69
CA PRO A 260 23.21 32.00 8.56
C PRO A 260 21.84 31.40 8.20
N THR A 261 20.84 32.25 7.94
CA THR A 261 19.48 31.87 7.52
C THR A 261 19.50 31.17 6.17
N ILE A 262 20.23 31.71 5.18
CA ILE A 262 20.41 31.06 3.87
C ILE A 262 21.04 29.67 4.02
N LYS A 263 22.05 29.52 4.89
CA LYS A 263 22.69 28.21 5.14
C LYS A 263 21.76 27.22 5.85
N ALA A 264 20.92 27.70 6.76
CA ALA A 264 19.90 26.88 7.41
C ALA A 264 18.89 26.36 6.39
N ALA A 265 18.40 27.23 5.50
CA ALA A 265 17.54 26.84 4.38
C ALA A 265 18.24 25.87 3.42
N MET A 266 19.51 26.09 3.07
CA MET A 266 20.29 25.14 2.27
C MET A 266 20.34 23.75 2.90
N LYS A 267 20.52 23.67 4.22
CA LYS A 267 20.51 22.40 4.96
C LYS A 267 19.11 21.75 4.95
N ARG A 268 18.05 22.53 5.19
CA ARG A 268 16.64 22.08 5.15
C ARG A 268 16.27 21.53 3.76
N LEU A 269 16.70 22.22 2.71
CA LEU A 269 16.44 21.88 1.31
C LEU A 269 17.40 20.82 0.74
N GLY A 270 18.33 20.30 1.54
CA GLY A 270 19.29 19.28 1.12
C GLY A 270 20.33 19.77 0.09
N ILE A 271 20.53 21.09 -0.01
CA ILE A 271 21.57 21.71 -0.83
C ILE A 271 22.90 21.54 -0.11
N LYS A 272 23.71 20.57 -0.56
CA LYS A 272 25.04 20.33 0.03
C LYS A 272 25.99 21.49 -0.31
N GLU A 273 26.49 22.18 0.72
CA GLU A 273 27.71 22.98 0.62
C GLU A 273 28.88 22.01 0.37
N ASP A 274 29.44 22.07 -0.84
CA ASP A 274 30.60 21.33 -1.29
C ASP A 274 30.47 19.82 -1.50
N THR A 275 30.49 19.43 -2.78
CA THR A 275 31.12 18.15 -3.16
C THR A 275 32.50 18.43 -3.76
N ILE A 276 33.47 17.55 -3.49
CA ILE A 276 34.81 17.56 -4.10
C ILE A 276 34.72 17.67 -5.64
N LEU A 277 33.63 17.13 -6.21
CA LEU A 277 33.29 17.19 -7.63
C LEU A 277 33.06 18.62 -8.15
N ASP A 278 32.51 19.53 -7.35
CA ASP A 278 32.30 20.92 -7.75
C ASP A 278 33.63 21.70 -7.80
N ARG A 279 34.59 21.39 -6.91
CA ARG A 279 35.96 21.92 -6.97
C ARG A 279 36.72 21.44 -8.22
N ILE A 280 36.48 20.19 -8.63
CA ILE A 280 37.08 19.62 -9.84
C ILE A 280 36.46 20.26 -11.09
N ALA A 281 35.13 20.45 -11.13
CA ALA A 281 34.44 21.07 -12.26
C ALA A 281 34.90 22.52 -12.51
N ILE A 282 35.16 23.29 -11.45
CA ILE A 282 35.71 24.65 -11.54
C ILE A 282 37.13 24.63 -12.12
N LYS A 283 38.01 23.76 -11.61
CA LYS A 283 39.37 23.61 -12.15
C LYS A 283 39.40 23.18 -13.62
N ILE A 284 38.40 22.42 -14.08
CA ILE A 284 38.28 22.03 -15.50
C ILE A 284 37.79 23.19 -16.36
N GLN A 285 36.89 24.04 -15.85
CA GLN A 285 36.43 25.25 -16.54
C GLN A 285 37.53 26.32 -16.64
N GLU A 286 38.30 26.53 -15.57
CA GLU A 286 39.43 27.48 -15.56
C GLU A 286 40.53 27.10 -16.56
N ARG A 287 40.75 25.80 -16.79
CA ARG A 287 41.69 25.29 -17.81
C ARG A 287 41.20 25.39 -19.25
N LYS A 288 39.91 25.65 -19.49
CA LYS A 288 39.33 25.79 -20.84
C LYS A 288 39.26 27.23 -21.32
N ASN A 289 39.39 28.18 -20.40
CA ASN A 289 39.23 29.62 -20.65
C ASN A 289 40.55 30.41 -20.51
N GLY A 290 41.68 29.71 -20.34
CA GLY A 290 43.03 30.25 -20.46
C GLY A 290 43.80 29.42 -21.47
#